data_AF-A0A8H4KZL0-F1
#
_entry.id   AF-A0A8H4KZL0-F1
#
_cell.length_a   1.000
_cell.length_b   1.000
_cell.length_c   1.000
_cell.angle_alpha   90.00
_cell.angle_beta   90.00
_cell.angle_gamma   90.00
#
_symmetry.space_group_name_H-M   'P 1'
#
loop_
_entity.id
_entity.type
_entity.pdbx_description
1 polymer ?
#
loop_
_entity_poly.entity_id
_entity_poly.type
_entity_poly.pdbx_seq_one_letter_code
_entity_poly.pdbx_strand_id
1 'polypeptide(L)'
;MSGNSSVGNRGVYEAGDQRNAPESERETHERFHEGVENSHLRNDPKDERSIANRLAAEEKREEAGDDLETERLKKDPTLPARAHGNEPSKGAKIDAQIQAEEEKELERKGKA
;
A
#
# COMPACT_ATOMS: atom_id res chain seq x y z
N MET A 1 8.80 26.53 47.31
CA MET A 1 8.42 26.18 45.93
C MET A 1 8.28 24.67 45.85
N SER A 2 7.05 24.19 45.76
CA SER A 2 6.68 22.77 45.76
C SER A 2 6.71 22.20 44.36
N GLY A 3 7.46 21.11 44.18
CA GLY A 3 7.55 20.35 42.94
C GLY A 3 7.76 18.87 43.20
N ASN A 4 7.16 18.32 44.25
CA ASN A 4 7.14 16.88 44.48
C ASN A 4 5.97 16.27 43.70
N SER A 5 6.24 15.80 42.49
CA SER A 5 5.34 14.86 41.81
C SER A 5 5.35 13.51 42.55
N SER A 6 4.26 12.74 42.49
CA SER A 6 4.13 11.41 43.12
C SER A 6 5.17 10.39 42.65
N VAL A 7 5.92 10.73 41.61
CA VAL A 7 6.89 9.85 40.95
C VAL A 7 8.34 10.31 41.22
N GLY A 8 8.59 11.30 42.09
CA GLY A 8 9.95 11.68 42.49
C GLY A 8 10.69 12.63 41.52
N ASN A 9 11.97 12.89 41.82
CA ASN A 9 12.79 13.92 41.16
C ASN A 9 13.27 13.46 39.76
N ARG A 10 13.10 14.29 38.72
CA ARG A 10 13.40 13.94 37.32
C ARG A 10 14.85 13.52 37.05
N GLY A 11 15.79 13.91 37.91
CA GLY A 11 17.20 13.50 37.82
C GLY A 11 17.49 12.05 38.28
N VAL A 12 16.50 11.34 38.84
CA VAL A 12 16.65 9.97 39.38
C VAL A 12 16.20 8.91 38.37
N TYR A 13 15.61 9.30 37.23
CA TYR A 13 15.24 8.37 36.18
C TYR A 13 16.46 8.01 35.34
N GLU A 14 17.09 6.91 35.71
CA GLU A 14 18.10 6.24 34.90
C GLU A 14 17.42 5.72 33.62
N ALA A 15 17.57 6.47 32.53
CA ALA A 15 16.89 6.23 31.26
C ALA A 15 17.40 4.98 30.51
N GLY A 16 18.06 4.06 31.21
CA GLY A 16 18.73 2.89 30.64
C GLY A 16 17.80 1.99 29.85
N ASP A 17 16.61 1.69 30.38
CA ASP A 17 15.59 0.85 29.71
C ASP A 17 14.52 1.66 28.95
N GLN A 18 14.60 3.00 28.97
CA GLN A 18 13.64 3.88 28.28
C GLN A 18 14.17 4.41 26.94
N ARG A 19 15.44 4.18 26.64
CA ARG A 19 16.07 4.62 25.40
C ARG A 19 16.37 3.41 24.54
N ASN A 20 15.95 3.47 23.28
CA ASN A 20 16.43 2.52 22.28
C ASN A 20 17.96 2.63 22.19
N ALA A 21 18.65 1.49 22.09
CA ALA A 21 20.08 1.45 21.83
C ALA A 21 20.41 2.28 20.56
N PRO A 22 21.55 3.01 20.55
CA PRO A 22 21.99 3.73 19.36
C PRO A 22 22.23 2.75 18.20
N GLU A 23 22.08 3.22 16.96
CA GLU A 23 22.20 2.37 15.76
C GLU A 23 23.53 1.61 15.70
N SER A 24 24.60 2.18 16.25
CA SER A 24 25.93 1.56 16.36
C SER A 24 26.01 0.36 17.31
N GLU A 25 25.06 0.22 18.24
CA GLU A 25 24.99 -0.85 19.24
C GLU A 25 23.82 -1.82 18.96
N ARG A 26 23.02 -1.56 17.92
CA ARG A 26 21.99 -2.48 17.48
C ARG A 26 22.64 -3.66 16.79
N GLU A 27 22.52 -4.84 17.38
CA GLU A 27 22.85 -6.09 16.68
C GLU A 27 21.89 -6.28 15.50
N THR A 28 22.36 -5.93 14.31
CA THR A 28 21.75 -6.32 13.04
C THR A 28 22.03 -7.81 12.82
N HIS A 29 21.41 -8.66 13.62
CA HIS A 29 21.36 -10.08 13.32
C HIS A 29 20.72 -10.25 11.94
N GLU A 30 21.21 -11.22 11.16
CA GLU A 30 20.55 -11.59 9.92
C GLU A 30 19.12 -12.02 10.26
N ARG A 31 18.14 -11.24 9.79
CA ARG A 31 16.73 -11.57 10.02
C ARG A 31 16.45 -12.86 9.28
N PHE A 32 16.06 -13.88 10.04
CA PHE A 32 15.76 -15.19 9.47
C PHE A 32 14.62 -15.04 8.44
N HIS A 33 14.86 -15.47 7.21
CA HIS A 33 13.97 -15.30 6.05
C HIS A 33 13.79 -13.86 5.52
N GLU A 34 14.79 -13.00 5.69
CA GLU A 34 14.81 -11.75 4.92
C GLU A 34 14.84 -12.05 3.41
N GLY A 35 13.96 -11.37 2.66
CA GLY A 35 13.92 -11.51 1.21
C GLY A 35 15.21 -10.99 0.58
N VAL A 36 15.58 -11.54 -0.59
CA VAL A 36 16.78 -11.07 -1.30
C VAL A 36 16.58 -9.62 -1.74
N GLU A 37 17.55 -8.77 -1.42
CA GLU A 37 17.60 -7.38 -1.87
C GLU A 37 17.31 -7.27 -3.37
N ASN A 38 16.47 -6.33 -3.76
CA ASN A 38 16.04 -6.10 -5.16
C ASN A 38 15.21 -7.20 -5.83
N SER A 39 14.69 -8.20 -5.10
CA SER A 39 13.83 -9.25 -5.69
C SER A 39 12.59 -8.74 -6.44
N HIS A 40 12.16 -7.51 -6.18
CA HIS A 40 11.02 -6.86 -6.85
C HIS A 40 11.41 -6.17 -8.17
N LEU A 41 12.70 -6.00 -8.46
CA LEU A 41 13.20 -5.37 -9.68
C LEU A 41 13.28 -6.42 -10.80
N ARG A 42 12.42 -6.29 -11.82
CA ARG A 42 12.45 -7.18 -13.00
C ARG A 42 13.73 -7.05 -13.83
N ASN A 43 14.46 -5.96 -13.69
CA ASN A 43 15.72 -5.69 -14.36
C ASN A 43 16.94 -5.85 -13.43
N ASP A 44 16.79 -6.51 -12.28
CA ASP A 44 17.88 -6.71 -11.32
C ASP A 44 19.13 -7.27 -12.02
N PRO A 45 20.31 -6.63 -11.88
CA PRO A 45 21.56 -7.17 -12.42
C PRO A 45 21.93 -8.54 -11.85
N LYS A 46 21.40 -8.92 -10.68
CA LYS A 46 21.60 -10.24 -10.05
C LYS A 46 20.58 -11.29 -10.46
N ASP A 47 19.63 -10.93 -11.32
CA ASP A 47 18.63 -11.86 -11.83
C ASP A 47 19.26 -12.88 -12.79
N GLU A 48 18.96 -14.16 -12.56
CA GLU A 48 19.45 -15.29 -13.35
C GLU A 48 18.73 -15.46 -14.71
N ARG A 49 17.66 -14.69 -14.95
CA ARG A 49 16.97 -14.67 -16.25
C ARG A 49 17.88 -14.07 -17.33
N SER A 50 17.78 -14.63 -18.53
CA SER A 50 18.50 -14.10 -19.70
C SER A 50 18.12 -12.63 -19.97
N ILE A 51 19.04 -11.88 -20.61
CA ILE A 51 18.82 -10.47 -20.96
C ILE A 51 17.54 -10.30 -21.80
N ALA A 52 17.31 -11.21 -22.76
CA ALA A 52 16.11 -11.21 -23.60
C ALA A 52 14.84 -11.42 -22.76
N ASN A 53 14.86 -12.32 -21.78
CA ASN A 53 13.71 -12.57 -20.91
C ASN A 53 13.43 -11.41 -19.95
N ARG A 54 14.48 -10.73 -19.46
CA ARG A 54 14.33 -9.52 -18.63
C ARG A 54 13.72 -8.38 -19.44
N LEU A 55 14.21 -8.15 -20.65
CA LEU A 55 13.69 -7.10 -21.54
C LEU A 55 12.22 -7.36 -21.92
N ALA A 56 11.88 -8.59 -22.31
CA ALA A 56 10.50 -8.96 -22.64
C ALA A 56 9.55 -8.84 -21.44
N ALA A 57 10.04 -9.07 -20.21
CA ALA A 57 9.25 -8.88 -19.01
C ALA A 57 8.99 -7.40 -18.68
N GLU A 58 9.91 -6.51 -19.05
CA GLU A 58 9.74 -5.06 -18.88
C GLU A 58 8.78 -4.50 -19.94
N GLU A 59 8.93 -4.91 -21.20
CA GLU A 59 8.05 -4.50 -22.31
C GLU A 59 6.57 -4.87 -22.05
N LYS A 60 6.32 -6.09 -21.54
CA LYS A 60 4.97 -6.51 -21.14
C LYS A 60 4.33 -5.67 -20.03
N ARG A 61 5.11 -4.89 -19.27
CA ARG A 61 4.58 -3.99 -18.25
C ARG A 61 4.07 -2.69 -18.86
N GLU A 62 4.76 -2.17 -19.88
CA GLU A 62 4.31 -0.96 -20.58
C GLU A 62 3.02 -1.23 -21.37
N GLU A 63 2.87 -2.44 -21.92
CA GLU A 63 1.66 -2.88 -22.65
C GLU A 63 0.58 -3.51 -21.77
N ALA A 64 0.83 -3.71 -20.47
CA ALA A 64 -0.20 -4.19 -19.55
C ALA A 64 -1.21 -3.06 -19.33
N GLY A 65 -2.14 -2.94 -20.28
CA GLY A 65 -3.37 -2.19 -20.12
C GLY A 65 -4.14 -2.69 -18.90
N ASP A 66 -5.22 -1.99 -18.57
CA ASP A 66 -6.11 -2.45 -17.52
C ASP A 66 -6.56 -3.88 -17.80
N ASP A 67 -6.38 -4.77 -16.81
CA ASP A 67 -7.01 -6.08 -16.83
C ASP A 67 -8.54 -5.92 -16.96
N LEU A 68 -9.23 -6.91 -17.52
CA LEU A 68 -10.70 -6.86 -17.69
C LEU A 68 -11.45 -6.53 -16.39
N GLU A 69 -10.92 -6.96 -15.24
CA GLU A 69 -11.47 -6.63 -13.93
C GLU A 69 -11.22 -5.17 -13.51
N THR A 70 -10.06 -4.59 -13.83
CA THR A 70 -9.80 -3.17 -13.55
C THR A 70 -10.60 -2.28 -14.49
N GLU A 71 -10.81 -2.68 -15.75
CA GLU A 71 -11.75 -2.00 -16.66
C GLU A 71 -13.19 -2.01 -16.13
N ARG A 72 -13.65 -3.15 -15.59
CA ARG A 72 -14.96 -3.28 -14.95
C ARG A 72 -15.08 -2.39 -13.72
N LEU A 73 -14.05 -2.38 -12.87
CA LEU A 73 -14.00 -1.56 -11.67
C LEU A 73 -14.07 -0.06 -12.00
N LYS A 74 -13.42 0.38 -13.07
CA LYS A 74 -13.47 1.79 -13.53
C LYS A 74 -14.86 2.22 -13.98
N LYS A 75 -15.66 1.31 -14.53
CA LYS A 75 -17.04 1.59 -14.98
C LYS A 75 -18.02 1.60 -13.82
N ASP A 76 -18.00 0.58 -12.98
CA ASP A 76 -18.82 0.52 -11.78
C ASP A 76 -18.06 -0.26 -10.69
N PRO A 77 -17.83 0.36 -9.53
CA PRO A 77 -17.05 -0.22 -8.44
C PRO A 77 -17.67 -1.50 -7.85
N THR A 78 -18.96 -1.77 -8.11
CA THR A 78 -19.68 -2.96 -7.64
C THR A 78 -19.61 -4.16 -8.60
N LEU A 79 -19.19 -3.95 -9.85
CA LEU A 79 -19.22 -5.00 -10.88
C LEU A 79 -18.29 -6.18 -10.59
N PRO A 80 -17.02 -6.00 -10.17
CA PRO A 80 -16.14 -7.14 -9.91
C PRO A 80 -16.72 -8.08 -8.84
N ALA A 81 -17.24 -7.52 -7.74
CA ALA A 81 -17.85 -8.30 -6.68
C ALA A 81 -19.07 -9.09 -7.18
N ARG A 82 -19.96 -8.44 -7.95
CA ARG A 82 -21.14 -9.09 -8.54
C ARG A 82 -20.78 -10.17 -9.56
N ALA A 83 -19.77 -9.94 -10.40
CA ALA A 83 -19.29 -10.90 -11.39
C ALA A 83 -18.77 -12.19 -10.72
N HIS A 84 -18.18 -12.06 -9.54
CA HIS A 84 -17.75 -13.19 -8.72
C HIS A 84 -18.85 -13.78 -7.82
N GLY A 85 -20.09 -13.28 -7.89
CA GLY A 85 -21.20 -13.76 -7.06
C GLY A 85 -21.13 -13.33 -5.58
N ASN A 86 -20.28 -12.35 -5.26
CA ASN A 86 -20.08 -11.83 -3.92
C ASN A 86 -20.92 -10.56 -3.69
N GLU A 87 -21.18 -10.25 -2.43
CA GLU A 87 -21.77 -8.96 -2.07
C GLU A 87 -20.71 -7.84 -2.17
N PRO A 88 -21.00 -6.73 -2.88
CA PRO A 88 -20.09 -5.58 -2.93
C PRO A 88 -19.82 -4.99 -1.54
N SER A 89 -18.61 -4.49 -1.33
CA SER A 89 -18.22 -3.84 -0.08
C SER A 89 -19.06 -2.58 0.18
N LYS A 90 -19.11 -2.14 1.44
CA LYS A 90 -19.79 -0.88 1.80
C LYS A 90 -19.23 0.32 1.03
N GLY A 91 -17.91 0.38 0.85
CA GLY A 91 -17.24 1.43 0.08
C GLY A 91 -17.67 1.42 -1.38
N ALA A 92 -17.61 0.26 -2.05
CA ALA A 92 -18.01 0.14 -3.45
C ALA A 92 -19.48 0.55 -3.68
N LYS A 93 -20.38 0.26 -2.72
CA LYS A 93 -21.78 0.71 -2.79
C LYS A 93 -21.91 2.22 -2.68
N ILE A 94 -21.13 2.87 -1.82
CA ILE A 94 -21.13 4.34 -1.65
C ILE A 94 -20.56 4.99 -2.92
N ASP A 95 -19.45 4.47 -3.43
CA ASP A 95 -18.82 5.00 -4.65
C ASP A 95 -19.78 4.93 -5.85
N ALA A 96 -20.50 3.82 -6.02
CA ALA A 96 -21.54 3.70 -7.06
C ALA A 96 -22.72 4.68 -6.85
N GLN A 97 -23.09 4.97 -5.61
CA GLN A 97 -24.12 5.97 -5.31
C GLN A 97 -23.65 7.38 -5.68
N ILE A 98 -22.42 7.75 -5.29
CA ILE A 98 -21.82 9.04 -5.62
C ILE A 98 -21.75 9.22 -7.14
N GLN A 99 -21.25 8.21 -7.87
CA GLN A 99 -21.20 8.27 -9.33
C GLN A 99 -22.59 8.50 -9.95
N ALA A 100 -23.62 7.81 -9.46
CA ALA A 100 -24.99 7.97 -9.95
C ALA A 100 -25.61 9.34 -9.57
N GLU A 101 -25.22 9.92 -8.44
CA GLU A 101 -25.64 11.27 -8.04
C GLU A 101 -24.94 12.34 -8.88
N GLU A 102 -23.63 12.19 -9.12
CA GLU A 102 -22.84 13.08 -9.96
C GLU A 102 -23.34 13.09 -11.41
N GLU A 103 -23.64 11.93 -12.00
CA GLU A 103 -24.20 11.82 -13.35
C GLU A 103 -25.54 12.57 -13.46
N LYS A 104 -26.44 12.37 -12.50
CA LYS A 104 -27.72 13.12 -12.42
C LYS A 104 -27.51 14.62 -12.23
N GLU A 105 -26.50 15.03 -11.47
CA GLU A 105 -26.16 16.44 -11.34
C GLU A 105 -25.61 17.04 -12.64
N LEU A 106 -24.79 16.30 -13.39
CA LEU A 106 -24.28 16.72 -14.69
C LEU A 106 -25.41 16.88 -15.71
N GLU A 107 -26.35 15.93 -15.74
CA GLU A 107 -27.58 16.02 -16.53
C GLU A 107 -28.40 17.27 -16.15
N ARG A 108 -28.64 17.49 -14.84
CA ARG A 108 -29.35 18.69 -14.35
C ARG A 108 -28.65 19.99 -14.71
N LYS A 109 -27.31 19.99 -14.71
CA LYS A 109 -26.49 21.15 -15.07
C LYS A 109 -26.34 21.33 -16.59
N GLY A 110 -26.90 20.43 -17.40
CA GLY A 110 -26.80 20.46 -18.87
C GLY A 110 -25.37 20.29 -19.38
N LYS A 111 -24.53 19.58 -18.61
CA LYS A 111 -23.11 19.34 -18.91
C LYS A 111 -22.82 17.91 -19.38
N ALA A 112 -23.86 17.09 -19.53
CA ALA A 112 -23.84 15.74 -20.07
C ALA A 112 -24.30 15.76 -21.54
#